data_AF-A0A3N5T5U6-F1
#
_entry.id   AF-A0A3N5T5U6-F1
#
_cell.length_a   1.000
_cell.length_b   1.000
_cell.length_c   1.000
_cell.angle_alpha   90.00
_cell.angle_beta   90.00
_cell.angle_gamma   90.00
#
_symmetry.space_group_name_H-M   'P 1'
#
loop_
_entity.id
_entity.type
_entity.pdbx_description
1 polymer ?
#
loop_
_entity_poly.entity_id
_entity_poly.type
_entity_poly.pdbx_seq_one_letter_code
_entity_poly.pdbx_strand_id
1 'polypeptide(L)'
;MKHILSTSLRQQEVATMKVVVILSVLLISGIGWAETYRWVDEKGTVNFTQDYHSIPEKYRDQVEERQDEPAGRLKADEKPGKALKRDPGKGAQGRSARDPAGEKTQVNRNKIESDAAETLRMIVSLWKDEKYEALYEYGTDKNRASMSREKFVQRMKRKVWGLASSWETLRDIDAEFKSPTLVYVTARIGHKPKLGATVKIQTETYPMKLERGLWKIDLSKILNAP
;
A
#
# COMPACT_ATOMS: atom_id res chain seq x y z
N MET A 1 61.07 8.52 23.84
CA MET A 1 59.61 8.38 24.11
C MET A 1 58.69 9.16 23.18
N LYS A 2 59.15 10.11 22.35
CA LYS A 2 58.27 10.86 21.42
C LYS A 2 57.90 10.12 20.12
N HIS A 3 58.67 9.09 19.73
CA HIS A 3 58.43 8.35 18.48
C HIS A 3 57.35 7.25 18.55
N ILE A 4 56.99 6.77 19.74
CA ILE A 4 56.03 5.65 19.90
C ILE A 4 54.57 6.17 19.93
N LEU A 5 54.38 7.42 20.37
CA LEU A 5 53.06 8.06 20.44
C LEU A 5 52.55 8.52 19.06
N SER A 6 53.44 8.83 18.10
CA SER A 6 53.01 9.29 16.77
C SER A 6 52.55 8.16 15.84
N THR A 7 53.04 6.94 16.05
CA THR A 7 52.68 5.76 15.25
C THR A 7 51.33 5.17 15.66
N SER A 8 50.95 5.22 16.94
CA SER A 8 49.64 4.72 17.39
C SER A 8 48.48 5.60 16.91
N LEU A 9 48.71 6.91 16.78
CA LEU A 9 47.70 7.85 16.28
C LEU A 9 47.40 7.64 14.78
N ARG A 10 48.44 7.41 13.96
CA ARG A 10 48.27 7.06 12.53
C ARG A 10 47.60 5.71 12.31
N GLN A 11 47.83 4.73 13.19
CA GLN A 11 47.18 3.41 13.13
C GLN A 11 45.67 3.51 13.41
N GLN A 12 45.28 4.37 14.35
CA GLN A 12 43.88 4.61 14.68
C GLN A 12 43.12 5.29 13.51
N GLU A 13 43.72 6.27 12.84
CA GLU A 13 43.11 6.96 11.69
C GLU A 13 42.89 6.03 10.49
N VAL A 14 43.86 5.16 10.17
CA VAL A 14 43.74 4.21 9.06
C VAL A 14 42.69 3.13 9.35
N ALA A 15 42.61 2.65 10.60
CA ALA A 15 41.58 1.71 11.02
C ALA A 15 40.18 2.33 10.92
N THR A 16 40.01 3.57 11.39
CA THR A 16 38.75 4.30 11.27
C THR A 16 38.37 4.56 9.81
N MET A 17 39.32 4.92 8.95
CA MET A 17 39.07 5.17 7.54
C MET A 17 38.65 3.90 6.78
N LYS A 18 39.24 2.74 7.11
CA LYS A 18 38.83 1.44 6.54
C LYS A 18 37.42 1.04 6.98
N VAL A 19 37.08 1.24 8.26
CA VAL A 19 35.72 0.97 8.77
C VAL A 19 34.69 1.86 8.09
N VAL A 20 35.00 3.15 7.90
CA VAL A 20 34.11 4.09 7.18
C VAL A 20 33.94 3.69 5.72
N VAL A 21 35.00 3.28 5.02
CA VAL A 21 34.90 2.82 3.62
C VAL A 21 34.07 1.54 3.52
N ILE A 22 34.26 0.57 4.42
CA ILE A 22 33.46 -0.67 4.45
C ILE A 22 31.99 -0.37 4.77
N LEU A 23 31.71 0.52 5.73
CA LEU A 23 30.34 0.97 6.02
C LEU A 23 29.71 1.69 4.82
N SER A 24 30.49 2.50 4.10
CA SER A 24 30.01 3.25 2.93
C SER A 24 29.66 2.31 1.78
N VAL A 25 30.45 1.26 1.54
CA VAL A 25 30.19 0.27 0.49
C VAL A 25 28.96 -0.59 0.82
N LEU A 26 28.72 -0.91 2.10
CA LEU A 26 27.54 -1.66 2.53
C LEU A 26 26.22 -0.89 2.40
N LEU A 27 26.26 0.45 2.39
CA LEU A 27 25.06 1.29 2.29
C LEU A 27 24.53 1.48 0.86
N ILE A 28 25.24 1.04 -0.18
CA ILE A 28 24.89 1.31 -1.59
C ILE A 28 24.19 0.12 -2.28
N SER A 29 24.24 -1.08 -1.69
CA SER A 29 23.82 -2.34 -2.34
C SER A 29 22.30 -2.61 -2.37
N GLY A 30 21.43 -1.59 -2.32
CA GLY A 30 20.03 -1.78 -1.90
C GLY A 30 18.91 -1.28 -2.80
N ILE A 31 19.14 -0.65 -3.95
CA ILE A 31 18.04 -0.10 -4.76
C ILE A 31 17.92 -0.85 -6.09
N GLY A 32 17.34 -2.05 -6.02
CA GLY A 32 16.81 -2.73 -7.19
C GLY A 32 15.40 -2.21 -7.46
N TRP A 33 15.25 -1.37 -8.49
CA TRP A 33 13.93 -0.96 -8.99
C TRP A 33 13.38 -2.11 -9.82
N ALA A 34 12.39 -2.83 -9.30
CA ALA A 34 11.68 -3.86 -10.06
C ALA A 34 10.33 -3.28 -10.50
N GLU A 35 10.23 -2.91 -11.78
CA GLU A 35 8.97 -2.48 -12.38
C GLU A 35 7.99 -3.66 -12.36
N THR A 36 6.94 -3.55 -11.55
CA THR A 36 5.89 -4.56 -11.46
C THR A 36 4.61 -3.99 -12.09
N TYR A 37 4.18 -4.60 -13.18
CA TYR A 37 2.98 -4.24 -13.91
C TYR A 37 1.77 -5.01 -13.38
N ARG A 38 0.65 -4.31 -13.21
CA ARG A 38 -0.62 -4.85 -12.70
C ARG A 38 -1.73 -4.62 -13.72
N TRP A 39 -2.56 -5.63 -13.97
CA TRP A 39 -3.78 -5.48 -14.76
C TRP A 39 -4.90 -6.40 -14.25
N VAL A 40 -6.15 -6.09 -14.63
CA VAL A 40 -7.33 -6.88 -14.26
C VAL A 40 -7.90 -7.53 -15.51
N ASP A 41 -8.10 -8.85 -15.47
CA ASP A 41 -8.72 -9.57 -16.58
C ASP A 41 -10.25 -9.44 -16.61
N GLU A 42 -10.88 -9.91 -17.69
CA GLU A 42 -12.35 -9.93 -17.86
C GLU A 42 -13.10 -10.73 -16.78
N LYS A 43 -12.42 -11.61 -16.05
CA LYS A 43 -12.99 -12.39 -14.94
C LYS A 43 -12.86 -11.67 -13.60
N GLY A 44 -12.26 -10.47 -13.58
CA GLY A 44 -12.00 -9.70 -12.38
C GLY A 44 -10.80 -10.20 -11.58
N THR A 45 -9.92 -11.02 -12.18
CA THR A 45 -8.68 -11.51 -11.57
C THR A 45 -7.58 -10.47 -11.78
N VAL A 46 -6.94 -10.05 -10.68
CA VAL A 46 -5.78 -9.15 -10.71
C VAL A 46 -4.53 -9.99 -11.00
N ASN A 47 -3.82 -9.67 -12.07
CA ASN A 47 -2.58 -10.31 -12.47
C ASN A 47 -1.40 -9.34 -12.28
N PHE A 48 -0.23 -9.89 -11.98
CA PHE A 48 1.02 -9.16 -11.78
C PHE A 48 2.10 -9.77 -12.66
N THR A 49 2.94 -8.92 -13.27
CA THR A 49 4.11 -9.36 -14.02
C THR A 49 5.26 -8.38 -13.90
N GLN A 50 6.48 -8.89 -13.99
CA GLN A 50 7.70 -8.09 -14.10
C GLN A 50 8.10 -7.88 -15.58
N ASP A 51 7.39 -8.53 -16.51
CA ASP A 51 7.65 -8.43 -17.95
C ASP A 51 6.44 -7.81 -18.66
N TYR A 52 6.62 -6.58 -19.15
CA TYR A 52 5.59 -5.84 -19.90
C TYR A 52 5.03 -6.64 -21.09
N HIS A 53 5.86 -7.45 -21.76
CA HIS A 53 5.43 -8.21 -22.94
C HIS A 53 4.50 -9.38 -22.62
N SER A 54 4.48 -9.83 -21.36
CA SER A 54 3.55 -10.87 -20.90
C SER A 54 2.11 -10.36 -20.69
N ILE A 55 1.89 -9.03 -20.77
CA ILE A 55 0.57 -8.40 -20.66
C ILE A 55 -0.13 -8.48 -22.03
N PRO A 56 -1.31 -9.11 -22.12
CA PRO A 56 -2.10 -9.13 -23.36
C PRO A 56 -2.44 -7.70 -23.82
N GLU A 57 -2.36 -7.42 -25.12
CA GLU A 57 -2.47 -6.07 -25.69
C GLU A 57 -3.72 -5.31 -25.22
N LYS A 58 -4.85 -5.99 -25.10
CA LYS A 58 -6.13 -5.43 -24.61
C LYS A 58 -6.11 -4.87 -23.19
N TYR A 59 -5.07 -5.17 -22.41
CA TYR A 59 -4.92 -4.69 -21.03
C TYR A 59 -3.77 -3.70 -20.85
N ARG A 60 -2.96 -3.43 -21.89
CA ARG A 60 -1.81 -2.53 -21.80
C ARG A 60 -2.21 -1.08 -21.48
N ASP A 61 -3.38 -0.66 -21.93
CA ASP A 61 -3.92 0.69 -21.65
C ASP A 61 -4.40 0.86 -20.20
N GLN A 62 -4.52 -0.23 -19.44
CA GLN A 62 -4.96 -0.24 -18.03
C GLN A 62 -3.80 -0.44 -17.06
N VAL A 63 -2.56 -0.48 -17.55
CA VAL A 63 -1.38 -0.76 -16.75
C VAL A 63 -0.97 0.50 -15.99
N GLU A 64 -1.00 0.40 -14.67
CA GLU A 64 -0.50 1.42 -13.77
C GLU A 64 0.97 1.10 -13.44
N GLU A 65 1.90 1.94 -13.89
CA GLU A 65 3.33 1.79 -13.61
C GLU A 65 3.61 2.22 -12.17
N ARG A 66 3.96 1.26 -11.31
CA ARG A 66 4.34 1.56 -9.92
C ARG A 66 5.86 1.72 -9.84
N GLN A 67 6.33 2.96 -9.71
CA GLN A 67 7.69 3.24 -9.25
C GLN A 67 7.70 3.22 -7.72
N ASP A 68 8.34 2.22 -7.12
CA ASP A 68 8.55 2.16 -5.68
C ASP A 68 9.62 3.20 -5.28
N GLU A 69 9.23 4.47 -5.12
CA GLU A 69 10.08 5.51 -4.54
C GLU A 69 10.29 5.28 -3.03
N PRO A 70 11.54 5.24 -2.52
CA PRO A 70 11.81 5.12 -1.10
C PRO A 70 11.36 6.40 -0.38
N ALA A 71 10.37 6.25 0.51
CA ALA A 71 9.87 7.31 1.37
C ALA A 71 11.00 7.93 2.22
N GLY A 72 11.38 9.17 1.90
CA GLY A 72 12.21 9.98 2.77
C GLY A 72 13.06 11.02 2.07
N ARG A 73 12.47 12.18 1.74
CA ARG A 73 13.16 13.47 1.86
C ARG A 73 12.14 14.61 1.93
N LEU A 74 12.11 15.23 3.10
CA LEU A 74 11.54 16.55 3.34
C LEU A 74 12.11 17.52 2.31
N LYS A 75 11.24 18.22 1.57
CA LYS A 75 11.63 19.34 0.73
C LYS A 75 12.01 20.49 1.65
N ALA A 76 13.30 20.74 1.79
CA ALA A 76 13.83 22.01 2.27
C ALA A 76 14.03 22.92 1.07
N ASP A 77 13.46 24.12 1.17
CA ASP A 77 13.48 25.19 0.20
C ASP A 77 14.90 25.74 0.01
N GLU A 78 15.41 25.75 -1.23
CA GLU A 78 16.34 26.80 -1.67
C GLU A 78 16.41 26.86 -3.20
N LYS A 79 15.98 28.00 -3.78
CA LYS A 79 16.38 28.45 -5.11
C LYS A 79 17.18 29.75 -4.93
N PRO A 80 18.38 29.86 -5.53
CA PRO A 80 18.86 31.15 -6.00
C PRO A 80 18.70 31.25 -7.53
N GLY A 81 18.32 32.44 -7.95
CA GLY A 81 17.74 32.71 -9.26
C GLY A 81 18.68 32.74 -10.46
N LYS A 82 18.05 32.87 -11.63
CA LYS A 82 18.56 33.68 -12.74
C LYS A 82 17.40 34.43 -13.38
N ALA A 83 17.58 35.75 -13.43
CA ALA A 83 16.72 36.71 -14.11
C ALA A 83 16.85 36.58 -15.63
N LEU A 84 15.74 36.77 -16.36
CA LEU A 84 15.78 37.43 -17.67
C LEU A 84 14.43 38.05 -18.03
N LYS A 85 14.45 39.39 -17.98
CA LYS A 85 13.75 40.40 -18.78
C LYS A 85 12.21 40.38 -18.89
N ARG A 86 11.63 41.47 -18.36
CA ARG A 86 10.31 42.02 -18.69
C ARG A 86 10.32 42.58 -20.12
N ASP A 87 9.19 42.43 -20.81
CA ASP A 87 8.54 43.53 -21.52
C ASP A 87 7.00 43.37 -21.39
N PRO A 88 6.22 44.46 -21.21
CA PRO A 88 4.81 44.39 -20.84
C PRO A 88 3.88 44.60 -22.04
N GLY A 89 2.92 43.71 -22.25
CA GLY A 89 1.89 43.99 -23.25
C GLY A 89 0.86 42.91 -23.48
N LYS A 90 -0.39 43.27 -23.12
CA LYS A 90 -1.64 42.85 -23.76
C LYS A 90 -2.22 41.50 -23.32
N GLY A 91 -3.41 41.60 -22.73
CA GLY A 91 -4.12 40.50 -22.09
C GLY A 91 -4.73 39.48 -23.03
N ALA A 92 -5.02 38.33 -22.44
CA ALA A 92 -6.13 37.45 -22.78
C ALA A 92 -6.40 36.57 -21.57
N GLN A 93 -7.37 36.99 -20.76
CA GLN A 93 -8.44 36.16 -20.23
C GLN A 93 -8.14 34.65 -20.13
N GLY A 94 -7.73 34.25 -18.92
CA GLY A 94 -7.70 32.86 -18.49
C GLY A 94 -8.25 32.75 -17.08
N ARG A 95 -9.48 33.23 -16.83
CA ARG A 95 -10.27 32.70 -15.71
C ARG A 95 -10.57 31.26 -16.09
N SER A 96 -9.70 30.34 -15.69
CA SER A 96 -10.03 28.93 -15.62
C SER A 96 -11.28 28.83 -14.75
N ALA A 97 -12.43 28.73 -15.39
CA ALA A 97 -13.65 28.34 -14.71
C ALA A 97 -13.35 26.98 -14.09
N ARG A 98 -13.08 26.98 -12.79
CA ARG A 98 -13.02 25.77 -11.98
C ARG A 98 -14.36 25.08 -12.17
N ASP A 99 -14.38 24.02 -12.97
CA ASP A 99 -15.60 23.31 -13.32
C ASP A 99 -16.19 22.71 -12.04
N PRO A 100 -17.28 23.27 -11.49
CA PRO A 100 -17.79 22.84 -10.20
C PRO A 100 -18.35 21.41 -10.24
N ALA A 101 -18.58 20.86 -11.44
CA ALA A 101 -18.97 19.47 -11.65
C ALA A 101 -17.79 18.48 -11.48
N GLY A 102 -16.59 18.84 -11.95
CA GLY A 102 -15.38 18.03 -11.80
C GLY A 102 -14.92 17.95 -10.35
N GLU A 103 -14.94 19.08 -9.65
CA GLU A 103 -14.56 19.17 -8.23
C GLU A 103 -15.52 18.36 -7.34
N LYS A 104 -16.85 18.45 -7.55
CA LYS A 104 -17.84 17.66 -6.79
C LYS A 104 -17.73 16.16 -7.04
N THR A 105 -17.44 15.75 -8.29
CA THR A 105 -17.27 14.33 -8.65
C THR A 105 -16.02 13.75 -8.01
N GLN A 106 -14.90 14.48 -8.06
CA GLN A 106 -13.66 14.07 -7.43
C GLN A 106 -13.75 14.02 -5.90
N VAL A 107 -14.41 15.01 -5.28
CA VAL A 107 -14.64 15.01 -3.82
C VAL A 107 -15.49 13.82 -3.38
N ASN A 108 -16.54 13.47 -4.12
CA ASN A 108 -17.36 12.28 -3.83
C ASN A 108 -16.56 10.98 -3.99
N ARG A 109 -15.71 10.88 -5.02
CA ARG A 109 -14.82 9.74 -5.24
C ARG A 109 -13.85 9.55 -4.08
N ASN A 110 -13.13 10.61 -3.70
CA ASN A 110 -12.16 10.55 -2.61
C ASN A 110 -12.85 10.15 -1.29
N LYS A 111 -14.08 10.63 -1.06
CA LYS A 111 -14.87 10.23 0.10
C LYS A 111 -15.22 8.74 0.06
N ILE A 112 -15.67 8.23 -1.08
CA ILE A 112 -16.02 6.81 -1.27
C ILE A 112 -14.79 5.90 -1.06
N GLU A 113 -13.65 6.27 -1.64
CA GLU A 113 -12.37 5.56 -1.46
C GLU A 113 -11.94 5.56 0.02
N SER A 114 -12.00 6.71 0.68
CA SER A 114 -11.69 6.86 2.11
C SER A 114 -12.64 6.04 3.00
N ASP A 115 -13.95 6.09 2.73
CA ASP A 115 -14.97 5.35 3.51
C ASP A 115 -14.75 3.83 3.39
N ALA A 116 -14.44 3.33 2.19
CA ALA A 116 -14.10 1.93 1.96
C ALA A 116 -12.80 1.54 2.67
N ALA A 117 -11.73 2.34 2.51
CA ALA A 117 -10.45 2.09 3.16
C ALA A 117 -10.56 2.04 4.69
N GLU A 118 -11.33 2.96 5.28
CA GLU A 118 -11.58 2.98 6.72
C GLU A 118 -12.38 1.77 7.19
N THR A 119 -13.35 1.34 6.38
CA THR A 119 -14.10 0.11 6.67
C THR A 119 -13.18 -1.11 6.63
N LEU A 120 -12.22 -1.19 5.70
CA LEU A 120 -11.22 -2.27 5.71
C LEU A 120 -10.37 -2.24 6.98
N ARG A 121 -9.92 -1.06 7.45
CA ARG A 121 -9.19 -0.94 8.73
C ARG A 121 -10.03 -1.50 9.89
N MET A 122 -11.31 -1.17 9.92
CA MET A 122 -12.23 -1.68 10.94
C MET A 122 -12.37 -3.20 10.89
N ILE A 123 -12.59 -3.77 9.69
CA ILE A 123 -12.67 -5.22 9.45
C ILE A 123 -11.41 -5.92 9.96
N VAL A 124 -10.23 -5.40 9.60
CA VAL A 124 -8.94 -5.96 10.01
C VAL A 124 -8.76 -5.84 11.52
N SER A 125 -9.21 -4.75 12.15
CA SER A 125 -9.21 -4.62 13.61
C SER A 125 -10.11 -5.65 14.29
N LEU A 126 -11.31 -5.91 13.75
CA LEU A 126 -12.22 -6.92 14.28
C LEU A 126 -11.63 -8.32 14.16
N TRP A 127 -10.96 -8.61 13.04
CA TRP A 127 -10.25 -9.88 12.85
C TRP A 127 -9.10 -10.01 13.87
N LYS A 128 -8.27 -8.98 14.02
CA LYS A 128 -7.16 -8.97 14.98
C LYS A 128 -7.63 -9.18 16.42
N ASP A 129 -8.73 -8.54 16.80
CA ASP A 129 -9.32 -8.64 18.14
C ASP A 129 -10.15 -9.93 18.33
N GLU A 130 -10.16 -10.84 17.36
CA GLU A 130 -10.95 -12.08 17.34
C GLU A 130 -12.47 -11.86 17.49
N LYS A 131 -12.97 -10.68 17.14
CA LYS A 131 -14.39 -10.31 17.17
C LYS A 131 -15.12 -10.85 15.92
N TYR A 132 -15.08 -12.17 15.73
CA TYR A 132 -15.54 -12.84 14.51
C TYR A 132 -17.05 -12.69 14.28
N GLU A 133 -17.84 -12.60 15.34
CA GLU A 133 -19.29 -12.37 15.25
C GLU A 133 -19.59 -11.00 14.62
N ALA A 134 -18.85 -9.96 15.01
CA ALA A 134 -18.98 -8.62 14.42
C ALA A 134 -18.38 -8.56 13.02
N LEU A 135 -17.24 -9.23 12.80
CA LEU A 135 -16.61 -9.35 11.49
C LEU A 135 -17.55 -9.95 10.44
N TYR A 136 -18.39 -10.90 10.83
CA TYR A 136 -19.36 -11.56 9.95
C TYR A 136 -20.38 -10.58 9.32
N GLU A 137 -20.70 -9.47 9.99
CA GLU A 137 -21.64 -8.46 9.44
C GLU A 137 -21.07 -7.71 8.23
N TYR A 138 -19.74 -7.71 8.06
CA TYR A 138 -19.05 -7.14 6.90
C TYR A 138 -18.98 -8.11 5.72
N GLY A 139 -19.58 -9.30 5.81
CA GLY A 139 -19.65 -10.23 4.70
C GLY A 139 -20.73 -9.87 3.69
N THR A 140 -20.41 -10.00 2.40
CA THR A 140 -21.41 -9.83 1.33
C THR A 140 -22.62 -10.74 1.54
N ASP A 141 -23.78 -10.35 1.01
CA ASP A 141 -25.00 -11.15 1.10
C ASP A 141 -24.79 -12.58 0.54
N LYS A 142 -23.90 -12.75 -0.45
CA LYS A 142 -23.47 -14.06 -0.97
C LYS A 142 -22.81 -14.93 0.12
N ASN A 143 -21.89 -14.37 0.92
CA ASN A 143 -21.27 -15.13 2.01
C ASN A 143 -22.31 -15.55 3.04
N ARG A 144 -23.20 -14.61 3.42
CA ARG A 144 -24.22 -14.83 4.45
C ARG A 144 -25.28 -15.85 4.05
N ALA A 145 -25.56 -15.97 2.75
CA ALA A 145 -26.45 -17.00 2.21
C ALA A 145 -25.79 -18.40 2.24
N SER A 146 -24.47 -18.47 2.11
CA SER A 146 -23.71 -19.74 1.98
C SER A 146 -23.21 -20.32 3.31
N MET A 147 -23.04 -19.49 4.34
CA MET A 147 -22.41 -19.88 5.60
C MET A 147 -23.07 -19.14 6.76
N SER A 148 -23.55 -19.86 7.77
CA SER A 148 -24.10 -19.22 8.97
C SER A 148 -23.01 -18.51 9.78
N ARG A 149 -23.43 -17.58 10.64
CA ARG A 149 -22.55 -16.85 11.55
C ARG A 149 -21.76 -17.79 12.45
N GLU A 150 -22.41 -18.77 13.06
CA GLU A 150 -21.77 -19.74 13.95
C GLU A 150 -20.72 -20.55 13.19
N LYS A 151 -21.06 -20.99 11.98
CA LYS A 151 -20.13 -21.75 11.13
C LYS A 151 -18.92 -20.92 10.75
N PHE A 152 -19.10 -19.64 10.46
CA PHE A 152 -18.00 -18.70 10.20
C PHE A 152 -17.08 -18.56 11.42
N VAL A 153 -17.64 -18.24 12.59
CA VAL A 153 -16.89 -18.10 13.85
C VAL A 153 -16.10 -19.37 14.16
N GLN A 154 -16.74 -20.53 14.03
CA GLN A 154 -16.11 -21.83 14.28
C GLN A 154 -14.96 -22.15 13.30
N ARG A 155 -15.03 -21.65 12.06
CA ARG A 155 -13.92 -21.79 11.11
C ARG A 155 -12.77 -20.84 11.47
N MET A 156 -13.07 -19.59 11.80
CA MET A 156 -12.06 -18.60 12.24
C MET A 156 -11.30 -19.08 13.47
N LYS A 157 -11.99 -19.58 14.50
CA LYS A 157 -11.37 -20.12 15.72
C LYS A 157 -10.43 -21.29 15.46
N ARG A 158 -10.75 -22.13 14.47
CA ARG A 158 -9.93 -23.30 14.08
C ARG A 158 -8.73 -22.95 13.20
N LYS A 159 -8.62 -21.72 12.69
CA LYS A 159 -7.44 -21.33 11.90
C LYS A 159 -6.18 -21.39 12.76
N VAL A 160 -5.12 -21.93 12.17
CA VAL A 160 -3.78 -22.00 12.78
C VAL A 160 -3.08 -20.65 12.70
N TRP A 161 -3.53 -19.75 11.81
CA TRP A 161 -2.95 -18.44 11.59
C TRP A 161 -3.96 -17.35 11.93
N GLY A 162 -3.43 -16.24 12.44
CA GLY A 162 -4.14 -14.99 12.68
C GLY A 162 -3.33 -13.82 12.15
N LEU A 163 -3.74 -12.62 12.51
CA LEU A 163 -3.01 -11.42 12.11
C LEU A 163 -1.81 -11.16 13.03
N ALA A 164 -0.76 -10.56 12.49
CA ALA A 164 0.33 -9.99 13.29
C ALA A 164 -0.24 -8.94 14.26
N SER A 165 0.34 -8.86 15.47
CA SER A 165 -0.14 -7.96 16.54
C SER A 165 0.57 -6.59 16.57
N SER A 166 1.59 -6.41 15.73
CA SER A 166 2.49 -5.24 15.67
C SER A 166 2.11 -4.29 14.52
N TRP A 167 2.93 -3.28 14.28
CA TRP A 167 2.87 -2.37 13.13
C TRP A 167 2.76 -3.06 11.75
N GLU A 168 2.98 -4.38 11.70
CA GLU A 168 2.93 -5.21 10.49
C GLU A 168 1.52 -5.68 10.13
N THR A 169 0.51 -5.46 10.97
CA THR A 169 -0.86 -5.97 10.73
C THR A 169 -1.46 -5.48 9.42
N LEU A 170 -1.40 -4.18 9.15
CA LEU A 170 -2.02 -3.55 7.99
C LEU A 170 -1.24 -2.31 7.58
N ARG A 171 -0.73 -2.30 6.35
CA ARG A 171 0.11 -1.22 5.81
C ARG A 171 -0.24 -0.93 4.36
N ASP A 172 0.29 0.19 3.85
CA ASP A 172 0.27 0.55 2.44
C ASP A 172 -1.14 0.42 1.82
N ILE A 173 -2.14 0.94 2.55
CA ILE A 173 -3.55 0.88 2.15
C ILE A 173 -3.77 1.89 1.03
N ASP A 174 -4.28 1.39 -0.07
CA ASP A 174 -4.67 2.15 -1.24
C ASP A 174 -6.09 1.75 -1.66
N ALA A 175 -6.85 2.69 -2.21
CA ALA A 175 -8.25 2.48 -2.56
C ALA A 175 -8.53 3.03 -3.96
N GLU A 176 -8.97 2.13 -4.84
CA GLU A 176 -9.21 2.42 -6.24
C GLU A 176 -10.73 2.41 -6.50
N PHE A 177 -11.30 3.59 -6.72
CA PHE A 177 -12.71 3.73 -7.10
C PHE A 177 -12.98 3.09 -8.47
N LYS A 178 -14.04 2.30 -8.55
CA LYS A 178 -14.59 1.80 -9.81
C LYS A 178 -16.00 2.28 -10.06
N SER A 179 -16.83 2.26 -9.02
CA SER A 179 -18.19 2.78 -9.08
C SER A 179 -18.64 3.24 -7.69
N PRO A 180 -19.78 3.94 -7.58
CA PRO A 180 -20.32 4.33 -6.28
C PRO A 180 -20.62 3.17 -5.32
N THR A 181 -20.67 1.93 -5.81
CA THR A 181 -20.96 0.72 -5.03
C THR A 181 -19.84 -0.31 -5.04
N LEU A 182 -18.70 -0.02 -5.68
CA LEU A 182 -17.55 -0.91 -5.77
C LEU A 182 -16.24 -0.15 -5.71
N VAL A 183 -15.41 -0.48 -4.72
CA VAL A 183 -14.05 0.00 -4.54
C VAL A 183 -13.12 -1.19 -4.37
N TYR A 184 -11.96 -1.17 -5.01
CA TYR A 184 -10.91 -2.14 -4.72
C TYR A 184 -9.95 -1.53 -3.71
N VAL A 185 -9.87 -2.11 -2.52
CA VAL A 185 -8.92 -1.66 -1.49
C VAL A 185 -7.77 -2.64 -1.43
N THR A 186 -6.56 -2.17 -1.72
CA THR A 186 -5.33 -2.96 -1.64
C THR A 186 -4.59 -2.61 -0.37
N ALA A 187 -4.10 -3.62 0.35
CA ALA A 187 -3.32 -3.41 1.56
C ALA A 187 -2.29 -4.53 1.77
N ARG A 188 -1.20 -4.23 2.48
CA ARG A 188 -0.25 -5.23 2.96
C ARG A 188 -0.67 -5.71 4.33
N ILE A 189 -0.82 -7.02 4.48
CA ILE A 189 -1.29 -7.66 5.70
C ILE A 189 -0.24 -8.63 6.21
N GLY A 190 0.14 -8.47 7.47
CA GLY A 190 1.00 -9.40 8.20
C GLY A 190 0.18 -10.51 8.85
N HIS A 191 0.45 -11.75 8.46
CA HIS A 191 -0.12 -12.96 9.03
C HIS A 191 0.89 -13.65 9.94
N LYS A 192 0.45 -14.12 11.10
CA LYS A 192 1.27 -14.81 12.09
C LYS A 192 0.65 -16.18 12.42
N PRO A 193 1.45 -17.25 12.48
CA PRO A 193 0.96 -18.53 12.98
C PRO A 193 0.74 -18.45 14.50
N LYS A 194 -0.30 -19.12 14.99
CA LYS A 194 -0.56 -19.29 16.45
C LYS A 194 0.59 -20.03 17.14
N LEU A 195 1.30 -20.89 16.40
CA LEU A 195 2.48 -21.61 16.87
C LEU A 195 3.64 -21.36 15.89
N GLY A 196 4.66 -20.61 16.33
CA GLY A 196 5.82 -20.23 15.51
C GLY A 196 6.09 -18.72 15.49
N ALA A 197 7.27 -18.33 14.99
CA ALA A 197 7.76 -16.95 15.04
C ALA A 197 7.68 -16.19 13.70
N THR A 198 7.54 -16.89 12.57
CA THR A 198 7.68 -16.26 11.26
C THR A 198 6.39 -15.59 10.80
N VAL A 199 6.42 -14.26 10.69
CA VAL A 199 5.36 -13.45 10.09
C VAL A 199 5.45 -13.53 8.57
N LYS A 200 4.31 -13.74 7.90
CA LYS A 200 4.18 -13.66 6.45
C LYS A 200 3.46 -12.36 6.08
N ILE A 201 4.12 -11.49 5.33
CA ILE A 201 3.50 -10.26 4.84
C ILE A 201 3.06 -10.49 3.39
N GLN A 202 1.80 -10.20 3.08
CA GLN A 202 1.23 -10.34 1.74
C GLN A 202 0.47 -9.09 1.34
N THR A 203 0.58 -8.70 0.08
CA THR A 203 -0.27 -7.65 -0.50
C THR A 203 -1.56 -8.29 -0.98
N GLU A 204 -2.69 -7.82 -0.48
CA GLU A 204 -4.02 -8.35 -0.78
C GLU A 204 -4.94 -7.24 -1.27
N THR A 205 -5.71 -7.53 -2.33
CA THR A 205 -6.77 -6.66 -2.83
C THR A 205 -8.13 -7.20 -2.43
N TYR A 206 -8.91 -6.33 -1.78
CA TYR A 206 -10.26 -6.58 -1.29
C TYR A 206 -11.28 -5.83 -2.16
N PRO A 207 -12.09 -6.54 -2.96
CA PRO A 207 -13.24 -5.94 -3.62
C PRO A 207 -14.30 -5.61 -2.55
N MET A 208 -14.49 -4.32 -2.28
CA MET A 208 -15.46 -3.82 -1.31
C MET A 208 -16.74 -3.38 -2.02
N LYS A 209 -17.87 -3.98 -1.65
CA LYS A 209 -19.19 -3.71 -2.23
C LYS A 209 -20.05 -2.95 -1.25
N LEU A 210 -20.67 -1.86 -1.68
CA LEU A 210 -21.63 -1.13 -0.86
C LEU A 210 -22.97 -1.87 -0.90
N GLU A 211 -23.34 -2.49 0.21
CA GLU A 211 -24.59 -3.22 0.37
C GLU A 211 -25.34 -2.67 1.57
N ARG A 212 -26.56 -2.16 1.36
CA ARG A 212 -27.42 -1.58 2.41
C ARG A 212 -26.73 -0.47 3.23
N GLY A 213 -25.90 0.32 2.55
CA GLY A 213 -25.17 1.45 3.17
C GLY A 213 -23.89 1.06 3.92
N LEU A 214 -23.49 -0.22 3.90
CA LEU A 214 -22.25 -0.70 4.51
C LEU A 214 -21.30 -1.26 3.45
N TRP A 215 -20.01 -0.91 3.52
CA TRP A 215 -18.99 -1.54 2.69
C TRP A 215 -18.71 -2.95 3.20
N LYS A 216 -18.91 -3.94 2.33
CA LYS A 216 -18.77 -5.36 2.64
C LYS A 216 -17.71 -6.03 1.76
N ILE A 217 -17.15 -7.12 2.26
CA ILE A 217 -16.11 -7.90 1.60
C ILE A 217 -16.53 -9.36 1.43
N ASP A 218 -15.85 -10.05 0.52
CA ASP A 218 -15.97 -11.50 0.44
C ASP A 218 -15.21 -12.15 1.61
N LEU A 219 -15.94 -12.68 2.61
CA LEU A 219 -15.35 -13.33 3.80
C LEU A 219 -14.50 -14.56 3.46
N SER A 220 -14.64 -15.14 2.27
CA SER A 220 -13.75 -16.21 1.83
C SER A 220 -12.29 -15.76 1.75
N LYS A 221 -12.02 -14.48 1.46
CA LYS A 221 -10.66 -13.90 1.49
C LYS A 221 -10.04 -14.01 2.87
N ILE A 222 -10.80 -13.68 3.92
CA ILE A 222 -10.34 -13.79 5.31
C ILE A 222 -10.19 -15.27 5.73
N LEU A 223 -11.15 -16.12 5.37
CA LEU A 223 -11.11 -17.54 5.72
C LEU A 223 -9.92 -18.25 5.08
N ASN A 224 -9.59 -17.91 3.84
CA ASN A 224 -8.54 -18.56 3.06
C ASN A 224 -7.17 -17.87 3.18
N ALA A 225 -7.09 -16.73 3.88
CA ALA A 225 -5.82 -16.14 4.24
C ALA A 225 -4.93 -17.18 4.98
N PRO A 226 -3.59 -17.08 4.89
CA PRO A 226 -2.67 -17.98 5.54
C PRO A 226 -3.07 -18.24 6.99
#